data_AF-A0A5K1BM44-F1
#
_entry.id   AF-A0A5K1BM44-F1
#
_cell.length_a   1.000
_cell.length_b   1.000
_cell.length_c   1.000
_cell.angle_alpha   90.00
_cell.angle_beta   90.00
_cell.angle_gamma   90.00
#
_symmetry.space_group_name_H-M   'P 1'
#
loop_
_entity.id
_entity.type
_entity.pdbx_description
1 polymer ?
#
loop_
_entity_poly.entity_id
_entity_poly.type
_entity_poly.pdbx_seq_one_letter_code
_entity_poly.pdbx_strand_id
1 'polypeptide(L)'
;MYVTRPLSLYKDNPEALEIFPPEGPYSGYLLIQDAEGEEEARSSGSWLVGLFKDTTRCRTLPFPQDKLLKVEYTSGSGEDSHTVTNKTFFIPVLGQPLSSNLYYVVKAQGKNKG
;
A
#
# COMPACT_ATOMS: atom_id res chain seq x y z
N MET A 1 17.54 -5.28 9.32
CA MET A 1 16.70 -6.49 9.22
C MET A 1 15.23 -6.08 9.21
N TYR A 2 14.41 -6.65 8.33
CA TYR A 2 12.98 -6.35 8.30
C TYR A 2 12.19 -7.20 9.30
N VAL A 3 11.18 -6.60 9.92
CA VAL A 3 10.15 -7.32 10.68
C VAL A 3 8.86 -7.28 9.90
N THR A 4 8.29 -8.46 9.65
CA THR A 4 7.00 -8.59 8.99
C THR A 4 5.87 -8.30 9.96
N ARG A 5 4.89 -7.50 9.55
CA ARG A 5 3.71 -7.17 10.34
C ARG A 5 2.46 -7.27 9.46
N PRO A 6 1.34 -7.81 9.97
CA PRO A 6 0.09 -7.81 9.22
C PRO A 6 -0.46 -6.38 9.11
N LEU A 7 -1.13 -6.07 8.00
CA LEU A 7 -1.66 -4.73 7.75
C LEU A 7 -2.86 -4.41 8.66
N SER A 8 -3.70 -5.40 8.96
CA SER A 8 -4.84 -5.29 9.88
C SER A 8 -4.46 -4.70 11.25
N LEU A 9 -3.31 -5.12 11.81
CA LEU A 9 -2.79 -4.65 13.10
C LEU A 9 -2.81 -3.12 13.24
N TYR A 10 -2.46 -2.41 12.17
CA TYR A 10 -2.32 -0.95 12.20
C TYR A 10 -3.64 -0.22 11.98
N LYS A 11 -4.66 -0.91 11.49
CA LYS A 11 -6.02 -0.37 11.39
C LYS A 11 -6.71 -0.40 12.75
N ASP A 12 -6.55 -1.51 13.46
CA ASP A 12 -7.14 -1.70 14.79
C ASP A 12 -6.39 -0.94 15.88
N ASN A 13 -5.09 -0.74 15.69
CA ASN A 13 -4.23 -0.03 16.63
C ASN A 13 -3.40 1.06 15.92
N PRO A 14 -3.95 2.29 15.79
CA PRO A 14 -3.24 3.42 15.18
C PRO A 14 -1.95 3.81 15.93
N GLU A 15 -1.90 3.61 17.27
CA GLU A 15 -0.71 3.92 18.07
C GLU A 15 0.50 3.06 17.66
N ALA A 16 0.25 1.86 17.12
CA ALA A 16 1.31 0.99 16.62
C ALA A 16 2.09 1.61 15.44
N LEU A 17 1.52 2.60 14.72
CA LEU A 17 2.18 3.28 13.62
C LEU A 17 3.36 4.15 14.08
N GLU A 18 3.35 4.61 15.32
CA GLU A 18 4.39 5.48 15.90
C GLU A 18 5.58 4.68 16.45
N ILE A 19 5.43 3.36 16.59
CA ILE A 19 6.47 2.49 17.11
C ILE A 19 7.63 2.43 16.11
N PHE A 20 8.84 2.64 16.62
CA PHE A 20 10.05 2.53 15.81
C PHE A 20 10.38 1.07 15.48
N PRO A 21 10.92 0.79 14.28
CA PRO A 21 11.43 -0.54 13.96
C PRO A 21 12.56 -0.93 14.92
N PRO A 22 12.86 -2.24 15.05
CA PRO A 22 13.90 -2.72 15.97
C PRO A 22 15.22 -1.99 15.77
N GLU A 23 16.00 -1.83 16.84
CA GLU A 23 17.30 -1.18 16.76
C GLU A 23 18.27 -1.96 15.86
N GLY A 24 19.10 -1.21 15.13
CA GLY A 24 20.16 -1.76 14.28
C GLY A 24 20.20 -1.12 12.89
N PRO A 25 21.33 -1.27 12.19
CA PRO A 25 21.48 -0.72 10.85
C PRO A 25 20.49 -1.41 9.87
N TYR A 26 19.88 -0.59 9.01
CA TYR A 26 18.96 -1.05 7.97
C TYR A 26 17.77 -1.87 8.50
N SER A 27 17.24 -1.54 9.67
CA SER A 27 16.01 -2.12 10.22
C SER A 27 14.76 -1.40 9.73
N GLY A 28 13.65 -2.13 9.61
CA GLY A 28 12.40 -1.57 9.12
C GLY A 28 11.24 -2.55 9.22
N TYR A 29 10.05 -2.08 8.85
CA TYR A 29 8.86 -2.92 8.77
C TYR A 29 8.54 -3.33 7.34
N LEU A 30 7.99 -4.52 7.19
CA LEU A 30 7.39 -5.01 5.96
C LEU A 30 5.96 -5.42 6.26
N LEU A 31 5.01 -4.77 5.61
CA LEU A 31 3.59 -4.95 5.83
C LEU A 31 3.04 -5.94 4.81
N ILE A 32 2.40 -6.98 5.33
CA ILE A 32 1.79 -8.03 4.50
C ILE A 32 0.29 -7.92 4.64
N GLN A 33 -0.40 -7.96 3.49
CA GLN A 33 -1.85 -8.07 3.46
C GLN A 33 -2.26 -9.44 4.01
N ASP A 34 -2.91 -9.44 5.16
CA ASP A 34 -3.48 -10.63 5.79
C ASP A 34 -4.95 -10.85 5.40
N ALA A 35 -5.49 -12.05 5.68
CA ALA A 35 -6.81 -12.46 5.23
C ALA A 35 -7.93 -11.51 5.68
N GLU A 36 -7.85 -11.01 6.91
CA GLU A 36 -8.79 -10.04 7.47
C GLU A 36 -8.76 -8.72 6.68
N GLY A 37 -7.58 -8.20 6.40
CA GLY A 37 -7.46 -7.00 5.57
C GLY A 37 -7.87 -7.22 4.11
N GLU A 38 -7.78 -8.45 3.57
CA GLU A 38 -8.34 -8.76 2.24
C GLU A 38 -9.87 -8.76 2.24
N GLU A 39 -10.50 -9.28 3.29
CA GLU A 39 -11.95 -9.23 3.47
C GLU A 39 -12.44 -7.80 3.68
N GLU A 40 -11.72 -6.99 4.44
CA GLU A 40 -12.05 -5.58 4.65
C GLU A 40 -11.84 -4.75 3.38
N ALA A 41 -10.79 -5.00 2.60
CA ALA A 41 -10.61 -4.38 1.28
C ALA A 41 -11.76 -4.76 0.31
N ARG A 42 -12.36 -5.94 0.48
CA ARG A 42 -13.56 -6.37 -0.24
C ARG A 42 -14.86 -5.78 0.36
N SER A 43 -14.88 -5.48 1.66
CA SER A 43 -16.05 -5.06 2.45
C SER A 43 -16.21 -3.53 2.58
N SER A 44 -15.13 -2.76 2.47
CA SER A 44 -15.16 -1.28 2.39
C SER A 44 -15.82 -0.77 1.09
N GLY A 45 -16.24 -1.67 0.20
CA GLY A 45 -17.17 -1.41 -0.89
C GLY A 45 -18.62 -1.64 -0.45
N SER A 46 -19.45 -0.60 -0.59
CA SER A 46 -20.93 -0.67 -0.51
C SER A 46 -21.49 -1.96 -1.13
N TRP A 47 -22.55 -2.54 -0.55
CA TRP A 47 -23.17 -3.85 -0.86
C TRP A 47 -23.48 -4.15 -2.34
N LEU A 48 -23.28 -3.19 -3.23
CA LEU A 48 -23.40 -3.25 -4.70
C LEU A 48 -22.10 -3.78 -5.37
N VAL A 49 -21.36 -4.68 -4.70
CA VAL A 49 -20.01 -5.16 -5.08
C VAL A 49 -19.99 -5.96 -6.40
N GLY A 50 -21.15 -6.37 -6.92
CA GLY A 50 -21.23 -7.18 -8.15
C GLY A 50 -21.06 -6.43 -9.48
N LEU A 51 -21.06 -5.09 -9.51
CA LEU A 51 -21.19 -4.34 -10.78
C LEU A 51 -19.98 -3.48 -11.21
N PHE A 52 -19.01 -3.23 -10.33
CA PHE A 52 -17.90 -2.31 -10.64
C PHE A 52 -16.54 -2.99 -10.47
N LYS A 53 -15.81 -3.10 -11.58
CA LYS A 53 -14.47 -3.73 -11.70
C LYS A 53 -13.34 -2.99 -10.96
N ASP A 54 -13.64 -1.94 -10.18
CA ASP A 54 -12.70 -0.91 -9.76
C ASP A 54 -12.60 -0.74 -8.23
N THR A 55 -12.92 -1.81 -7.48
CA THR A 55 -13.16 -1.77 -6.02
C THR A 55 -11.89 -1.89 -5.16
N THR A 56 -10.72 -2.24 -5.70
CA THR A 56 -9.49 -2.45 -4.91
C THR A 56 -8.57 -1.23 -4.88
N ARG A 57 -9.08 -0.04 -4.49
CA ARG A 57 -8.23 1.15 -4.33
C ARG A 57 -7.72 1.26 -2.90
N CYS A 58 -6.42 1.00 -2.69
CA CYS A 58 -5.74 1.30 -1.42
C CYS A 58 -5.63 2.82 -1.25
N ARG A 59 -6.58 3.42 -0.53
CA ARG A 59 -6.62 4.87 -0.28
C ARG A 59 -6.03 5.27 1.08
N THR A 60 -5.86 4.32 1.97
CA THR A 60 -5.37 4.54 3.33
C THR A 60 -3.95 4.04 3.46
N LEU A 61 -3.19 4.74 4.31
CA LEU A 61 -1.85 4.33 4.72
C LEU A 61 -1.96 3.45 5.98
N PRO A 62 -0.96 2.60 6.23
CA PRO A 62 0.20 2.32 5.36
C PRO A 62 -0.14 1.37 4.20
N PHE A 63 0.72 1.33 3.17
CA PHE A 63 0.52 0.44 2.01
C PHE A 63 1.05 -0.98 2.25
N PRO A 64 0.48 -2.02 1.63
CA PRO A 64 1.06 -3.36 1.64
C PRO A 64 2.33 -3.47 0.78
N GLN A 65 3.31 -4.24 1.22
CA GLN A 65 4.57 -4.51 0.50
C GLN A 65 4.56 -5.82 -0.29
N ASP A 66 3.60 -6.71 -0.02
CA ASP A 66 3.42 -7.98 -0.73
C ASP A 66 2.55 -7.85 -2.00
N LYS A 67 2.03 -6.66 -2.29
CA LYS A 67 1.18 -6.37 -3.45
C LYS A 67 1.82 -5.32 -4.35
N LEU A 68 1.67 -5.54 -5.66
CA LEU A 68 2.03 -4.53 -6.66
C LEU A 68 0.88 -3.52 -6.78
N LEU A 69 1.12 -2.28 -6.36
CA LEU A 69 0.11 -1.23 -6.41
C LEU A 69 0.12 -0.53 -7.76
N LYS A 70 -1.06 -0.03 -8.15
CA LYS A 70 -1.25 0.75 -9.37
C LYS A 70 -1.49 2.21 -8.98
N VAL A 71 -0.60 3.09 -9.39
CA VAL A 71 -0.70 4.55 -9.20
C VAL A 71 -1.19 5.17 -10.49
N GLU A 72 -2.33 5.82 -10.44
CA GLU A 72 -2.94 6.52 -11.57
C GLU A 72 -2.90 8.02 -11.30
N TYR A 73 -2.38 8.76 -12.27
CA TYR A 73 -2.40 10.21 -12.27
C TYR A 73 -3.11 10.69 -13.53
N THR A 74 -4.19 11.44 -13.36
CA THR A 74 -4.98 12.01 -14.47
C THR A 74 -4.74 13.51 -14.52
N SER A 75 -4.38 14.01 -15.70
CA SER A 75 -4.20 15.44 -15.99
C SER A 75 -5.08 15.85 -17.16
N GLY A 76 -5.45 17.13 -17.23
CA GLY A 76 -6.36 17.66 -18.25
C GLY A 76 -7.83 17.61 -17.83
N SER A 77 -8.71 18.11 -18.70
CA SER A 77 -10.15 18.21 -18.45
C SER A 77 -10.94 17.96 -19.72
N GLY A 78 -12.08 17.26 -19.63
CA GLY A 78 -12.90 16.94 -20.79
C GLY A 78 -12.23 15.93 -21.73
N GLU A 79 -12.29 16.19 -23.03
CA GLU A 79 -11.71 15.31 -24.06
C GLU A 79 -10.18 15.23 -24.02
N ASP A 80 -9.50 16.27 -23.49
CA ASP A 80 -8.03 16.32 -23.37
C ASP A 80 -7.51 15.65 -22.08
N SER A 81 -8.32 14.79 -21.46
CA SER A 81 -7.90 14.07 -20.25
C SER A 81 -6.93 12.94 -20.60
N HIS A 82 -5.80 12.90 -19.89
CA HIS A 82 -4.78 11.88 -20.05
C HIS A 82 -4.49 11.24 -18.70
N THR A 83 -4.54 9.90 -18.63
CA THR A 83 -4.23 9.13 -17.43
C THR A 83 -2.93 8.36 -17.61
N VAL A 84 -1.96 8.64 -16.74
CA VAL A 84 -0.71 7.88 -16.64
C VAL A 84 -0.84 6.86 -15.53
N THR A 85 -0.54 5.61 -15.85
CA THR A 85 -0.58 4.49 -14.92
C THR A 85 0.81 3.91 -14.67
N ASN A 86 1.23 3.86 -13.40
CA ASN A 86 2.47 3.23 -12.98
C ASN A 86 2.18 2.06 -12.05
N LYS A 87 2.90 0.95 -12.22
CA LYS A 87 2.87 -0.17 -11.27
C LYS A 87 4.08 -0.03 -10.34
N THR A 88 3.86 0.03 -9.04
CA THR A 88 4.90 0.35 -8.07
C THR A 88 4.76 -0.46 -6.78
N PHE A 89 5.90 -0.77 -6.17
CA PHE A 89 5.96 -1.14 -4.76
C PHE A 89 6.30 0.09 -3.93
N PHE A 90 5.68 0.20 -2.76
CA PHE A 90 5.96 1.22 -1.77
C PHE A 90 6.62 0.54 -0.58
N ILE A 91 7.89 0.87 -0.31
CA ILE A 91 8.66 0.25 0.76
C ILE A 91 8.90 1.30 1.85
N PRO A 92 8.45 1.10 3.10
CA PRO A 92 8.68 2.05 4.18
C PRO A 92 10.17 2.34 4.36
N VAL A 93 10.50 3.59 4.64
CA VAL A 93 11.89 4.00 4.90
C VAL A 93 12.42 3.32 6.17
N LEU A 94 13.68 2.91 6.12
CA LEU A 94 14.37 2.23 7.22
C LEU A 94 14.59 3.18 8.40
N GLY A 95 14.54 2.63 9.62
CA GLY A 95 14.77 3.38 10.86
C GLY A 95 13.71 4.44 11.20
N GLN A 96 12.58 4.46 10.49
CA GLN A 96 11.48 5.40 10.71
C GLN A 96 10.20 4.64 11.09
N PRO A 97 9.34 5.23 11.94
CA PRO A 97 8.01 4.69 12.20
C PRO A 97 7.13 4.81 10.95
N LEU A 98 6.07 3.99 10.87
CA LEU A 98 5.15 4.00 9.72
C LEU A 98 4.34 5.30 9.65
N SER A 99 4.12 5.96 10.78
CA SER A 99 3.48 7.28 10.89
C SER A 99 4.23 8.38 10.13
N SER A 100 5.53 8.19 9.82
CA SER A 100 6.29 9.11 8.97
C SER A 100 5.74 9.21 7.54
N ASN A 101 5.00 8.20 7.08
CA ASN A 101 4.45 8.10 5.74
C ASN A 101 5.51 8.28 4.62
N LEU A 102 6.76 7.93 4.91
CA LEU A 102 7.88 7.98 3.97
C LEU A 102 8.10 6.62 3.32
N TYR A 103 8.16 6.61 1.99
CA TYR A 103 8.32 5.40 1.20
C TYR A 103 9.40 5.56 0.13
N TYR A 104 10.22 4.53 -0.04
CA TYR A 104 10.92 4.29 -1.30
C TYR A 104 9.92 3.72 -2.31
N VAL A 105 9.87 4.31 -3.50
CA VAL A 105 8.98 3.86 -4.58
C VAL A 105 9.79 3.11 -5.62
N VAL A 106 9.48 1.82 -5.79
CA VAL A 106 10.11 0.97 -6.79
C VAL A 106 9.13 0.77 -7.94
N LYS A 107 9.45 1.32 -9.11
CA LYS A 107 8.63 1.13 -10.31
C LYS A 107 8.87 -0.26 -10.89
N ALA A 108 7.81 -1.06 -10.96
CA ALA A 108 7.86 -2.35 -11.64
C ALA A 108 7.74 -2.10 -13.16
N GLN A 109 8.83 -2.34 -13.87
CA GLN A 109 8.88 -2.31 -15.33
C GLN A 109 9.33 -3.66 -15.86
N GLY A 110 8.70 -4.13 -16.94
CA GLY A 110 9.03 -5.42 -17.57
C GLY A 110 7.79 -6.26 -17.86
N LYS A 111 7.95 -7.24 -18.77
CA LYS A 111 6.88 -8.19 -19.13
C LYS A 111 6.81 -9.40 -18.19
N ASN A 112 7.94 -9.75 -17.59
CA ASN A 112 8.07 -10.93 -16.75
C ASN A 112 8.05 -10.53 -15.27
N LYS A 113 7.46 -11.38 -14.44
CA LYS A 113 7.75 -11.36 -13.01
C LYS A 113 9.16 -11.94 -12.88
N GLY A 114 10.06 -11.18 -12.25
CA GLY A 114 11.44 -11.61 -12.02
C GLY A 114 11.52 -12.97 -11.34
#